data_AF-A0A7C5LQ61-F1
#
_entry.id   AF-A0A7C5LQ61-F1
#
_cell.length_a   1.000
_cell.length_b   1.000
_cell.length_c   1.000
_cell.angle_alpha   90.00
_cell.angle_beta   90.00
_cell.angle_gamma   90.00
#
_symmetry.space_group_name_H-M   'P 1'
#
loop_
_entity.id
_entity.type
_entity.pdbx_description
1 polymer ?
#
loop_
_entity_poly.entity_id
_entity_poly.type
_entity_poly.pdbx_seq_one_letter_code
_entity_poly.pdbx_strand_id
1 'polypeptide(L)' 'GHGVHHYHFKLYALDTVLALPPRATKKELLEAMKGHVLAEAELVGTYERK' A
#
# COMPACT_ATOMS: atom_id res chain seq x y z
N GLY A 1 20.19 -11.30 -12.74
CA GLY A 1 19.35 -10.25 -12.09
C GLY A 1 19.46 -10.34 -10.57
N HIS A 2 18.68 -9.55 -9.82
CA HIS A 2 18.60 -9.56 -8.35
C HIS A 2 17.69 -10.68 -7.77
N GLY A 3 17.32 -11.67 -8.60
CA GLY A 3 16.34 -12.71 -8.26
C GLY A 3 14.89 -12.30 -8.53
N VAL A 4 13.95 -13.14 -8.09
CA VAL A 4 12.49 -12.90 -8.20
C VAL A 4 12.08 -11.77 -7.25
N HIS A 5 11.39 -10.77 -7.78
CA HIS A 5 10.77 -9.71 -7.01
C HIS A 5 9.29 -10.03 -6.73
N HIS A 6 8.83 -9.74 -5.52
CA HIS A 6 7.44 -9.83 -5.11
C HIS A 6 6.81 -8.43 -5.05
N TYR A 7 5.76 -8.21 -5.84
CA TYR A 7 5.02 -6.97 -5.94
C TYR A 7 3.73 -7.09 -5.15
N HIS A 8 3.68 -6.42 -4.00
CA HIS A 8 2.54 -6.42 -3.09
C HIS A 8 1.59 -5.28 -3.44
N PHE A 9 0.40 -5.60 -3.93
CA PHE A 9 -0.68 -4.66 -4.17
C PHE A 9 -1.65 -4.73 -3.00
N LYS A 10 -1.71 -3.67 -2.20
CA LYS A 10 -2.56 -3.59 -1.02
C LYS A 10 -3.76 -2.68 -1.28
N LEU A 11 -4.95 -3.16 -0.94
CA LEU A 11 -6.21 -2.44 -1.00
C LEU A 11 -6.75 -2.27 0.41
N TYR A 12 -7.21 -1.07 0.73
CA TYR A 12 -7.74 -0.73 2.06
C TYR A 12 -9.09 -0.05 1.91
N ALA A 13 -10.07 -0.50 2.69
CA ALA A 13 -11.33 0.20 2.87
C ALA A 13 -11.22 1.10 4.09
N LEU A 14 -11.45 2.41 3.91
CA LEU A 14 -11.39 3.40 4.98
C LEU A 14 -12.79 3.95 5.27
N ASP A 15 -13.05 4.28 6.53
CA ASP A 15 -14.29 4.97 6.94
C ASP A 15 -14.26 6.48 6.71
N THR A 16 -13.12 7.02 6.25
CA THR A 16 -12.88 8.45 6.09
C THR A 16 -12.07 8.76 4.84
N VAL A 17 -12.11 10.04 4.43
CA VAL A 17 -11.23 10.59 3.38
C VAL A 17 -10.00 11.20 4.03
N LEU A 18 -8.81 10.75 3.62
CA LEU A 18 -7.55 11.26 4.17
C LEU A 18 -7.17 12.60 3.53
N ALA A 19 -6.86 13.59 4.36
CA ALA A 19 -6.29 14.86 3.92
C ALA A 19 -4.75 14.77 3.91
N LEU A 20 -4.18 14.34 2.77
CA LEU A 20 -2.73 14.26 2.57
C LEU A 20 -2.25 15.26 1.52
N PRO A 21 -1.09 15.91 1.73
CA PRO A 21 -0.51 16.79 0.72
C PRO A 21 -0.02 15.98 -0.49
N PRO A 22 0.08 16.60 -1.67
CA PRO A 22 0.76 15.99 -2.81
C PRO A 22 2.17 15.54 -2.44
N ARG A 23 2.60 14.37 -2.95
CA ARG A 23 3.89 13.73 -2.65
C ARG A 23 4.05 13.20 -1.22
N ALA A 24 2.97 13.01 -0.45
CA ALA A 24 3.04 12.28 0.81
C ALA A 24 3.71 10.91 0.63
N THR A 25 4.57 10.57 1.57
CA THR A 25 5.31 9.31 1.60
C THR A 25 4.40 8.15 2.00
N LYS A 26 4.82 6.92 1.69
CA LYS A 26 4.13 5.71 2.15
C LYS A 26 3.95 5.69 3.67
N LYS A 27 4.94 6.16 4.44
CA LYS A 27 4.87 6.17 5.90
C LYS A 27 3.77 7.12 6.39
N GLU A 28 3.70 8.33 5.84
CA GLU A 28 2.67 9.31 6.21
C GLU A 28 1.27 8.82 5.85
N LEU A 29 1.11 8.17 4.69
CA LEU A 29 -0.15 7.54 4.30
C LEU A 29 -0.57 6.47 5.33
N LEU A 30 0.33 5.56 5.70
CA LEU A 30 0.03 4.48 6.65
C LEU A 30 -0.32 5.02 8.05
N GLU A 31 0.36 6.07 8.51
CA GLU A 31 0.02 6.71 9.78
C GLU A 31 -1.35 7.41 9.71
N ALA A 32 -1.66 8.10 8.62
CA ALA A 32 -2.97 8.75 8.43
C ALA A 32 -4.13 7.75 8.33
N MET A 33 -3.89 6.55 7.81
CA MET A 33 -4.89 5.47 7.75
C MET A 33 -5.15 4.82 9.12
N LYS A 34 -4.25 4.97 10.08
CA LYS A 34 -4.30 4.24 11.35
C LYS A 34 -5.58 4.59 12.12
N GLY A 35 -6.33 3.55 12.52
CA GLY A 35 -7.61 3.71 13.20
C GLY A 35 -8.81 3.88 12.27
N HIS A 36 -8.60 4.00 10.95
CA HIS A 36 -9.65 4.19 9.95
C HIS A 36 -9.84 2.99 9.01
N VAL A 37 -9.01 1.94 9.14
CA VAL A 37 -9.09 0.76 8.27
C VAL A 37 -10.22 -0.15 8.71
N LEU A 38 -11.23 -0.29 7.85
CA LEU A 38 -12.36 -1.20 8.03
C LEU A 38 -12.07 -2.61 7.50
N ALA A 39 -11.33 -2.70 6.41
CA ALA A 39 -10.94 -3.96 5.78
C ALA A 39 -9.67 -3.78 4.95
N GLU A 40 -8.95 -4.86 4.73
CA GLU A 40 -7.78 -4.92 3.86
C GLU A 40 -7.81 -6.15 2.95
N ALA A 41 -7.19 -6.02 1.78
CA ALA A 41 -6.93 -7.12 0.87
C ALA A 41 -5.55 -6.96 0.23
N GLU A 42 -4.92 -8.08 -0.13
CA GLU A 42 -3.61 -8.09 -0.77
C GLU A 42 -3.58 -9.04 -1.97
N LEU A 43 -2.95 -8.57 -3.05
CA LEU A 43 -2.57 -9.38 -4.20
C LEU A 43 -1.05 -9.33 -4.33
N VAL A 44 -0.41 -10.49 -4.45
CA VAL A 44 1.05 -10.57 -4.64
C VAL A 44 1.35 -11.10 -6.05
N GLY A 45 1.98 -10.27 -6.88
CA GLY A 45 2.51 -10.66 -8.18
C GLY A 45 4.02 -10.92 -8.11
N THR A 46 4.54 -11.84 -8.91
CA THR A 46 5.98 -12.10 -8.96
C THR A 46 6.54 -11.80 -10.35
N TYR A 47 7.76 -11.27 -10.39
CA TYR A 47 8.47 -11.02 -11.65
C TYR A 47 9.98 -11.17 -11.47
N GLU A 48 10.65 -11.70 -12.49
CA GLU A 48 12.09 -11.83 -12.54
C GLU A 48 12.61 -11.31 -13.88
N ARG A 49 13.61 -10.43 -13.85
CA ARG A 49 14.32 -10.00 -15.05
C ARG A 49 15.52 -10.92 -15.30
N LYS A 50 15.42 -11.74 -16.36
CA LYS A 50 16.54 -12.52 -16.89
C LYS A 50 17.55 -11.61 -17.58
#